data_AF-A0A6N9CBV9-F1
#
_entry.id   AF-A0A6N9CBV9-F1
#
_cell.length_a   1.000
_cell.length_b   1.000
_cell.length_c   1.000
_cell.angle_alpha   90.00
_cell.angle_beta   90.00
_cell.angle_gamma   90.00
#
_symmetry.space_group_name_H-M   'P 1'
#
loop_
_entity.id
_entity.type
_entity.pdbx_description
1 polymer ?
#
loop_
_entity_poly.entity_id
_entity_poly.type
_entity_poly.pdbx_seq_one_letter_code
_entity_poly.pdbx_strand_id
1 'polypeptide(L)'
;MKLKKKSLQLGQILCAPFIVFLILLRCGIPVANAQTPQQIAKKALAATVLLVMKDDSGKPLGLGSGFFVDTNFIATNFHVIEGATRGTAKLVGEQTEYPIEVFTAMDETHDLAILQVAVPDVQPLPLGDSDTIEIGDTVYVAGNPKGYFEGTFSDGIISAIRGDSTSKRLQMTAPVSSGSSGGPVINGSGEVIGVSFATFRDGQNLNFAIPSNYLKGLIACTQGITKFNQGQYAAAIVEFDIATRLNPDYAAAYMWRGIVKYELGQRAAAIADFDTVIQLRIQRRLQNRETTKADIGQD
;
A
#
# COMPACT_ATOMS: atom_id res chain seq x y z
N MET A 1 -38.31 -60.25 66.86
CA MET A 1 -39.48 -60.61 66.02
C MET A 1 -39.82 -59.42 65.12
N LYS A 2 -40.03 -59.70 63.82
CA LYS A 2 -40.42 -58.81 62.70
C LYS A 2 -39.35 -57.91 62.05
N LEU A 3 -38.79 -58.49 60.99
CA LEU A 3 -38.17 -57.84 59.83
C LEU A 3 -39.15 -56.89 59.12
N LYS A 4 -38.66 -55.76 58.62
CA LYS A 4 -39.18 -55.11 57.41
C LYS A 4 -38.02 -54.75 56.49
N LYS A 5 -37.87 -55.54 55.41
CA LYS A 5 -37.09 -55.21 54.22
C LYS A 5 -37.74 -53.99 53.54
N LYS A 6 -36.95 -52.98 53.20
CA LYS A 6 -37.24 -52.04 52.11
C LYS A 6 -36.07 -52.10 51.14
N SER A 7 -36.33 -52.68 49.97
CA SER A 7 -35.52 -52.59 48.76
C SER A 7 -35.71 -51.22 48.14
N LEU A 8 -34.62 -50.50 47.86
CA LEU A 8 -34.63 -49.40 46.91
C LEU A 8 -33.43 -49.52 45.97
N GLN A 9 -33.68 -49.16 44.71
CA GLN A 9 -33.02 -49.64 43.51
C GLN A 9 -31.65 -49.00 43.24
N LEU A 10 -30.81 -49.78 42.56
CA LEU A 10 -29.51 -49.44 42.02
C LEU A 10 -29.69 -48.46 40.85
N GLY A 11 -29.54 -47.17 41.11
CA GLY A 11 -29.51 -46.11 40.09
C GLY A 11 -28.09 -45.93 39.54
N GLN A 12 -27.97 -46.05 38.22
CA GLN A 12 -26.75 -45.95 37.42
C GLN A 12 -25.95 -44.66 37.70
N ILE A 13 -24.71 -44.80 38.16
CA ILE A 13 -23.68 -43.75 38.06
C ILE A 13 -22.83 -44.12 36.85
N LEU A 14 -23.26 -43.68 35.66
CA LEU A 14 -22.50 -43.86 34.42
C LEU A 14 -21.80 -42.54 34.06
N CYS A 15 -20.47 -42.61 34.06
CA CYS A 15 -19.54 -41.86 33.20
C CYS A 15 -19.75 -40.34 33.02
N ALA A 16 -19.25 -39.54 33.96
CA ALA A 16 -19.03 -38.11 33.74
C ALA A 16 -17.60 -37.62 34.10
N PRO A 17 -16.51 -38.32 33.69
CA PRO A 17 -15.24 -37.61 33.49
C PRO A 17 -14.61 -37.78 32.10
N PHE A 18 -15.19 -38.58 31.20
CA PHE A 18 -14.59 -38.82 29.87
C PHE A 18 -15.04 -37.83 28.78
N ILE A 19 -16.18 -37.15 28.96
CA ILE A 19 -16.74 -36.23 27.95
C ILE A 19 -16.08 -34.85 27.99
N VAL A 20 -15.54 -34.42 29.15
CA VAL A 20 -14.88 -33.11 29.27
C VAL A 20 -13.50 -33.09 28.59
N PHE A 21 -12.82 -34.24 28.51
CA PHE A 21 -11.52 -34.33 27.82
C PHE A 21 -11.63 -34.32 26.28
N LEU A 22 -12.79 -34.71 25.73
CA LEU A 22 -13.06 -34.72 24.28
C LEU A 22 -13.59 -33.38 23.73
N ILE A 23 -14.05 -32.47 24.60
CA ILE A 23 -14.53 -31.14 24.17
C ILE A 23 -13.37 -30.14 24.03
N LEU A 24 -12.23 -30.36 24.69
CA LEU A 24 -11.04 -29.51 24.57
C LEU A 24 -10.19 -29.78 23.32
N LEU A 25 -10.49 -30.82 22.53
CA LEU A 25 -9.79 -31.16 21.28
C LEU A 25 -10.44 -30.59 20.00
N ARG A 26 -11.52 -29.81 20.13
CA ARG A 26 -12.24 -29.20 18.98
C ARG A 26 -12.09 -27.68 18.84
N CYS A 27 -11.14 -27.08 19.56
CA CYS A 27 -10.67 -25.76 19.20
C CYS A 27 -9.41 -25.94 18.34
N GLY A 28 -9.60 -26.32 17.08
CA GLY A 28 -8.56 -26.17 16.08
C GLY A 28 -8.31 -24.68 15.94
N ILE A 29 -7.33 -24.16 16.69
CA ILE A 29 -6.79 -22.83 16.44
C ILE A 29 -6.37 -22.88 14.97
N PRO A 30 -6.93 -22.03 14.08
CA PRO A 30 -6.42 -21.96 12.73
C PRO A 30 -4.97 -21.53 12.87
N VAL A 31 -4.05 -22.46 12.67
CA VAL A 31 -2.65 -22.12 12.46
C VAL A 31 -2.68 -21.33 11.17
N ALA A 32 -2.60 -20.01 11.26
CA ALA A 32 -2.43 -19.14 10.12
C ALA A 32 -1.24 -19.70 9.34
N ASN A 33 -1.51 -20.26 8.16
CA ASN A 33 -0.51 -20.99 7.40
C ASN A 33 0.45 -19.93 6.83
N ALA A 34 1.54 -19.67 7.54
CA ALA A 34 2.53 -18.68 7.15
C ALA A 34 2.98 -18.99 5.71
N GLN A 35 2.92 -17.98 4.85
CA GLN A 35 3.32 -18.17 3.45
C GLN A 35 4.83 -18.37 3.39
N THR A 36 5.28 -19.28 2.52
CA THR A 36 6.73 -19.40 2.30
C THR A 36 7.24 -18.24 1.45
N PRO A 37 8.52 -17.87 1.55
CA PRO A 37 9.11 -16.83 0.70
C PRO A 37 8.89 -17.09 -0.79
N GLN A 38 8.94 -18.36 -1.23
CA GLN A 38 8.70 -18.75 -2.62
C GLN A 38 7.24 -18.50 -3.05
N GLN A 39 6.27 -18.72 -2.16
CA GLN A 39 4.86 -18.43 -2.43
C GLN A 39 4.62 -16.93 -2.53
N ILE A 40 5.27 -16.15 -1.66
CA ILE A 40 5.23 -14.68 -1.69
C ILE A 40 5.85 -14.19 -3.01
N ALA A 41 7.05 -14.66 -3.36
CA ALA A 41 7.73 -14.31 -4.61
C ALA A 41 6.87 -14.57 -5.84
N LYS A 42 6.24 -15.75 -5.92
CA LYS A 42 5.37 -16.11 -7.05
C LYS A 42 4.20 -15.13 -7.20
N LYS A 43 3.53 -14.78 -6.09
CA LYS A 43 2.40 -13.83 -6.11
C LYS A 43 2.88 -12.41 -6.42
N ALA A 44 3.95 -11.97 -5.78
CA ALA A 44 4.53 -10.64 -5.93
C ALA A 44 4.95 -10.36 -7.38
N LEU A 45 5.73 -11.27 -7.98
CA LEU A 45 6.23 -11.11 -9.34
C LEU A 45 5.10 -11.17 -10.38
N ALA A 46 4.08 -12.01 -10.17
CA ALA A 46 2.92 -12.08 -11.05
C ALA A 46 2.07 -10.79 -11.05
N ALA A 47 2.14 -10.00 -9.97
CA ALA A 47 1.45 -8.72 -9.85
C ALA A 47 2.35 -7.52 -10.17
N THR A 48 3.65 -7.73 -10.40
CA THR A 48 4.63 -6.66 -10.64
C THR A 48 4.80 -6.43 -12.14
N VAL A 49 4.93 -5.17 -12.54
CA VAL A 49 5.14 -4.76 -13.93
C VAL A 49 6.41 -3.92 -14.08
N LEU A 50 6.98 -3.96 -15.28
CA LEU A 50 7.90 -2.95 -15.78
C LEU A 50 7.07 -1.82 -16.39
N LEU A 51 7.32 -0.59 -15.95
CA LEU A 51 6.75 0.61 -16.53
C LEU A 51 7.76 1.25 -17.48
N VAL A 52 7.30 1.56 -18.69
CA VAL A 52 8.08 2.29 -19.70
C VAL A 52 7.36 3.60 -20.01
N MET A 53 7.93 4.71 -19.53
CA MET A 53 7.31 6.02 -19.62
C MET A 53 7.90 6.84 -20.76
N LYS A 54 7.05 7.57 -21.48
CA LYS A 54 7.40 8.30 -22.70
C LYS A 54 6.80 9.72 -22.68
N ASP A 55 7.48 10.64 -23.35
CA ASP A 55 6.97 11.99 -23.59
C ASP A 55 5.95 12.03 -24.74
N ASP A 56 5.48 13.24 -25.05
CA ASP A 56 4.54 13.52 -26.13
C ASP A 56 5.12 13.29 -27.54
N SER A 57 6.42 13.10 -27.69
CA SER A 57 7.09 12.70 -28.94
C SER A 57 7.26 11.19 -29.04
N GLY A 58 6.98 10.46 -27.96
CA GLY A 58 7.20 9.01 -27.85
C GLY A 58 8.62 8.63 -27.43
N LYS A 59 9.46 9.61 -27.06
CA LYS A 59 10.81 9.37 -26.56
C LYS A 59 10.74 8.79 -25.14
N PRO A 60 11.52 7.74 -24.82
CA PRO A 60 11.61 7.22 -23.46
C PRO A 60 12.11 8.27 -22.48
N LEU A 61 11.38 8.46 -21.38
CA LEU A 61 11.74 9.35 -20.26
C LEU A 61 12.34 8.57 -19.09
N GLY A 62 11.72 7.46 -18.75
CA GLY A 62 12.05 6.72 -17.53
C GLY A 62 11.56 5.28 -17.59
N LEU A 63 12.15 4.49 -16.71
CA LEU A 63 11.78 3.11 -16.45
C LEU A 63 11.63 2.94 -14.95
N GLY A 64 10.65 2.15 -14.54
CA GLY A 64 10.44 1.81 -13.14
C GLY A 64 9.61 0.55 -13.02
N SER A 65 9.28 0.21 -11.78
CA SER A 65 8.37 -0.88 -11.45
C SER A 65 7.02 -0.32 -11.02
N GLY A 66 6.00 -1.15 -11.11
CA GLY A 66 4.71 -0.92 -10.49
C GLY A 66 4.09 -2.26 -10.10
N PHE A 67 2.98 -2.23 -9.39
CA PHE A 67 2.25 -3.45 -9.06
C PHE A 67 0.74 -3.23 -8.99
N PHE A 68 -0.01 -4.28 -9.28
CA PHE A 68 -1.47 -4.25 -9.22
C PHE A 68 -1.96 -4.15 -7.77
N VAL A 69 -2.76 -3.12 -7.49
CA VAL A 69 -3.50 -2.91 -6.22
C VAL A 69 -4.99 -3.18 -6.38
N ASP A 70 -5.46 -3.25 -7.62
CA ASP A 70 -6.78 -3.72 -8.04
C ASP A 70 -6.61 -4.35 -9.44
N THR A 71 -7.66 -4.93 -9.99
CA THR A 71 -7.71 -5.57 -11.32
C THR A 71 -7.31 -4.64 -12.47
N ASN A 72 -7.55 -3.33 -12.34
CA ASN A 72 -7.22 -2.34 -13.37
C ASN A 72 -6.29 -1.21 -12.89
N PHE A 73 -5.78 -1.30 -11.65
CA PHE A 73 -5.00 -0.22 -11.05
C PHE A 73 -3.61 -0.69 -10.64
N ILE A 74 -2.60 0.02 -11.15
CA ILE A 74 -1.20 -0.13 -10.77
C ILE A 74 -0.81 1.00 -9.84
N ALA A 75 -0.12 0.67 -8.75
CA ALA A 75 0.62 1.62 -7.94
C ALA A 75 2.09 1.70 -8.38
N THR A 76 2.67 2.89 -8.33
CA THR A 76 4.10 3.13 -8.58
C THR A 76 4.56 4.41 -7.88
N ASN A 77 5.81 4.81 -8.09
CA ASN A 77 6.31 6.11 -7.67
C ASN A 77 5.91 7.22 -8.64
N PHE A 78 5.75 8.45 -8.13
CA PHE A 78 5.47 9.61 -8.98
C PHE A 78 6.66 9.94 -9.89
N HIS A 79 7.90 9.89 -9.40
CA HIS A 79 9.10 10.19 -10.19
C HIS A 79 9.28 9.23 -11.37
N VAL A 80 8.71 8.01 -11.32
CA VAL A 80 8.74 7.06 -12.45
C VAL A 80 7.93 7.60 -13.63
N ILE A 81 6.85 8.33 -13.35
CA ILE A 81 5.90 8.85 -14.34
C ILE A 81 6.06 10.35 -14.60
N GLU A 82 6.97 11.03 -13.92
CA GLU A 82 7.14 12.48 -14.00
C GLU A 82 7.48 12.92 -15.43
N GLY A 83 6.74 13.91 -15.93
CA GLY A 83 6.88 14.42 -17.31
C GLY A 83 6.32 13.50 -18.39
N ALA A 84 5.87 12.29 -18.05
CA ALA A 84 5.31 11.36 -19.01
C ALA A 84 3.90 11.75 -19.44
N THR A 85 3.63 11.62 -20.74
CA THR A 85 2.28 11.79 -21.31
C THR A 85 1.69 10.46 -21.75
N ARG A 86 2.53 9.42 -21.85
CA ARG A 86 2.16 8.06 -22.25
C ARG A 86 3.09 7.05 -21.58
N GLY A 87 2.62 5.82 -21.42
CA GLY A 87 3.44 4.73 -20.91
C GLY A 87 2.87 3.37 -21.25
N THR A 88 3.68 2.33 -21.04
CA THR A 88 3.26 0.94 -21.12
C THR A 88 3.64 0.18 -19.85
N ALA A 89 2.84 -0.82 -19.49
CA ALA A 89 3.11 -1.78 -18.44
C ALA A 89 3.38 -3.15 -19.06
N LYS A 90 4.41 -3.85 -18.57
CA LYS A 90 4.78 -5.19 -19.01
C LYS A 90 4.91 -6.12 -17.81
N LEU A 91 4.17 -7.22 -17.78
CA LEU A 91 4.28 -8.23 -16.72
C LEU A 91 5.65 -8.91 -16.73
N VAL A 92 6.08 -9.41 -15.57
CA VAL A 92 7.33 -10.16 -15.42
C VAL A 92 7.33 -11.41 -16.30
N GLY A 93 8.34 -11.57 -17.15
CA GLY A 93 8.49 -12.75 -18.02
C GLY A 93 7.59 -12.77 -19.25
N GLU A 94 6.76 -11.73 -19.44
CA GLU A 94 5.92 -11.58 -20.62
C GLU A 94 6.52 -10.60 -21.63
N GLN A 95 6.11 -10.75 -22.89
CA GLN A 95 6.50 -9.85 -24.00
C GLN A 95 5.44 -8.80 -24.31
N THR A 96 4.21 -9.00 -23.85
CA THR A 96 3.08 -8.12 -24.14
C THR A 96 3.20 -6.83 -23.32
N GLU A 97 3.23 -5.70 -24.03
CA GLU A 97 3.13 -4.38 -23.42
C GLU A 97 1.68 -3.88 -23.48
N TYR A 98 1.15 -3.49 -22.33
CA TYR A 98 -0.20 -2.95 -22.17
C TYR A 98 -0.13 -1.42 -22.04
N PRO A 99 -0.92 -0.66 -22.79
CA PRO A 99 -0.91 0.80 -22.69
C PRO A 99 -1.51 1.26 -21.36
N ILE A 100 -0.85 2.23 -20.71
CA ILE A 100 -1.45 2.96 -19.59
C ILE A 100 -2.57 3.84 -20.16
N GLU A 101 -3.80 3.62 -19.70
CA GLU A 101 -5.00 4.31 -20.20
C GLU A 101 -5.15 5.69 -19.57
N VAL A 102 -4.93 5.78 -18.25
CA VAL A 102 -5.17 6.99 -17.46
C VAL A 102 -4.14 7.08 -16.33
N PHE A 103 -3.64 8.29 -16.08
CA PHE A 103 -2.95 8.63 -14.85
C PHE A 103 -3.99 9.04 -13.79
N THR A 104 -4.44 8.06 -13.00
CA THR A 104 -5.64 8.17 -12.17
C THR A 104 -5.46 9.08 -10.96
N ALA A 105 -4.32 9.00 -10.27
CA ALA A 105 -4.03 9.82 -9.10
C ALA A 105 -2.52 10.00 -8.92
N MET A 106 -2.14 11.14 -8.37
CA MET A 106 -0.74 11.49 -8.11
C MET A 106 -0.64 12.13 -6.73
N ASP A 107 0.36 11.70 -5.96
CA ASP A 107 0.81 12.32 -4.72
C ASP A 107 2.30 12.61 -4.84
N GLU A 108 2.61 13.82 -5.33
CA GLU A 108 3.97 14.31 -5.47
C GLU A 108 4.69 14.47 -4.12
N THR A 109 3.95 14.64 -3.02
CA THR A 109 4.55 14.83 -1.68
C THR A 109 5.19 13.53 -1.19
N HIS A 110 4.47 12.42 -1.39
CA HIS A 110 4.95 11.10 -0.99
C HIS A 110 5.61 10.30 -2.09
N ASP A 111 5.68 10.84 -3.30
CA ASP A 111 6.22 10.16 -4.47
C ASP A 111 5.42 8.89 -4.83
N LEU A 112 4.09 9.00 -4.91
CA LEU A 112 3.18 7.91 -5.27
C LEU A 112 2.28 8.27 -6.45
N ALA A 113 1.92 7.27 -7.25
CA ALA A 113 0.93 7.41 -8.31
C ALA A 113 0.08 6.14 -8.49
N ILE A 114 -1.14 6.33 -8.98
CA ILE A 114 -2.05 5.27 -9.43
C ILE A 114 -2.29 5.42 -10.92
N LEU A 115 -2.11 4.32 -11.66
CA LEU A 115 -2.27 4.23 -13.10
C LEU A 115 -3.39 3.24 -13.44
N GLN A 116 -4.23 3.57 -14.40
CA GLN A 116 -5.20 2.65 -14.97
C GLN A 116 -4.61 1.90 -16.15
N VAL A 117 -4.75 0.58 -16.15
CA VAL A 117 -4.36 -0.30 -17.24
C VAL A 117 -5.33 -1.47 -17.34
N ALA A 118 -5.60 -1.94 -18.55
CA ALA A 118 -6.40 -3.13 -18.79
C ALA A 118 -5.49 -4.33 -19.09
N VAL A 119 -5.28 -5.21 -18.10
CA VAL A 119 -4.53 -6.46 -18.24
C VAL A 119 -5.40 -7.64 -17.81
N PRO A 120 -5.56 -8.68 -18.64
CA PRO A 120 -6.39 -9.83 -18.28
C PRO A 120 -5.76 -10.68 -17.18
N ASP A 121 -6.61 -11.31 -16.36
CA ASP A 121 -6.24 -12.38 -15.40
C ASP A 121 -5.19 -12.01 -14.34
N VAL A 122 -5.03 -10.71 -14.02
CA VAL A 122 -4.13 -10.26 -12.95
C VAL A 122 -4.71 -10.45 -11.57
N GLN A 123 -3.86 -10.79 -10.62
CA GLN A 123 -4.20 -10.89 -9.19
C GLN A 123 -3.51 -9.75 -8.44
N PRO A 124 -4.26 -8.78 -7.89
CA PRO A 124 -3.65 -7.67 -7.16
C PRO A 124 -3.06 -8.13 -5.82
N LEU A 125 -2.08 -7.37 -5.31
CA LEU A 125 -1.49 -7.63 -4.01
C LEU A 125 -2.33 -6.99 -2.90
N PRO A 126 -2.61 -7.72 -1.80
CA PRO A 126 -3.31 -7.14 -0.66
C PRO A 126 -2.42 -6.08 0.01
N LEU A 127 -3.02 -4.96 0.43
CA LEU A 127 -2.31 -3.90 1.14
C LEU A 127 -2.39 -4.09 2.66
N GLY A 128 -1.23 -4.27 3.31
CA GLY A 128 -1.09 -4.37 4.76
C GLY A 128 -1.11 -3.02 5.47
N ASP A 129 -1.13 -3.02 6.79
CA ASP A 129 -1.07 -1.80 7.61
C ASP A 129 0.40 -1.43 7.92
N SER A 130 0.88 -0.34 7.33
CA SER A 130 2.26 0.11 7.54
C SER A 130 2.50 0.79 8.90
N ASP A 131 1.45 1.04 9.69
CA ASP A 131 1.60 1.60 11.04
C ASP A 131 1.87 0.54 12.11
N THR A 132 1.66 -0.74 11.79
CA THR A 132 1.98 -1.86 12.70
C THR A 132 3.38 -2.43 12.49
N ILE A 133 4.17 -1.85 11.57
CA ILE A 133 5.49 -2.35 11.20
C ILE A 133 6.54 -1.95 12.22
N GLU A 134 7.39 -2.90 12.59
CA GLU A 134 8.45 -2.74 13.58
C GLU A 134 9.85 -2.95 12.97
N ILE A 135 10.87 -2.41 13.63
CA ILE A 135 12.27 -2.65 13.25
C ILE A 135 12.60 -4.12 13.51
N GLY A 136 13.18 -4.79 12.50
CA GLY A 136 13.46 -6.22 12.51
C GLY A 136 12.44 -7.06 11.73
N ASP A 137 11.28 -6.50 11.35
CA ASP A 137 10.31 -7.19 10.52
C ASP A 137 10.94 -7.61 9.19
N THR A 138 10.72 -8.87 8.80
CA THR A 138 11.17 -9.40 7.51
C THR A 138 10.35 -8.78 6.38
N VAL A 139 11.06 -8.34 5.34
CA VAL A 139 10.44 -7.78 4.14
C VAL A 139 11.01 -8.42 2.88
N TYR A 140 10.19 -8.43 1.85
CA TYR A 140 10.55 -8.82 0.51
C TYR A 140 10.29 -7.66 -0.44
N VAL A 141 11.13 -7.50 -1.47
CA VAL A 141 10.93 -6.51 -2.53
C VAL A 141 10.82 -7.23 -3.85
N ALA A 142 9.79 -6.92 -4.62
CA ALA A 142 9.69 -7.32 -6.01
C ALA A 142 9.90 -6.11 -6.91
N GLY A 143 10.63 -6.29 -8.00
CA GLY A 143 10.84 -5.27 -9.02
C GLY A 143 10.97 -5.90 -10.39
N ASN A 144 10.69 -5.14 -11.44
CA ASN A 144 10.86 -5.58 -12.81
C ASN A 144 11.76 -4.60 -13.59
N PRO A 145 13.07 -4.53 -13.28
CA PRO A 145 13.98 -3.67 -14.02
C PRO A 145 14.17 -4.18 -15.46
N LYS A 146 14.46 -3.28 -16.39
CA LYS A 146 14.72 -3.62 -17.80
C LYS A 146 16.08 -4.35 -17.95
N GLY A 147 16.18 -5.29 -18.90
CA GLY A 147 17.43 -5.93 -19.29
C GLY A 147 17.46 -7.43 -18.94
N TYR A 148 18.62 -7.97 -18.58
CA TYR A 148 18.80 -9.38 -18.23
C TYR A 148 18.20 -9.79 -16.86
N PHE A 149 17.60 -8.84 -16.13
CA PHE A 149 17.22 -9.00 -14.72
C PHE A 149 15.71 -8.80 -14.48
N GLU A 150 14.87 -9.19 -15.45
CA GLU A 150 13.41 -9.16 -15.27
C GLU A 150 12.99 -9.96 -14.04
N GLY A 151 12.02 -9.44 -13.29
CA GLY A 151 11.48 -10.12 -12.10
C GLY A 151 12.50 -10.34 -10.99
N THR A 152 13.06 -9.27 -10.44
CA THR A 152 13.93 -9.33 -9.27
C THR A 152 13.09 -9.52 -8.01
N PHE A 153 13.48 -10.47 -7.17
CA PHE A 153 12.91 -10.68 -5.85
C PHE A 153 14.05 -10.72 -4.82
N SER A 154 13.98 -9.88 -3.80
CA SER A 154 15.00 -9.77 -2.76
C SER A 154 14.37 -9.78 -1.37
N ASP A 155 15.14 -10.21 -0.37
CA ASP A 155 14.72 -10.24 1.03
C ASP A 155 15.61 -9.34 1.90
N GLY A 156 15.08 -8.95 3.06
CA GLY A 156 15.78 -8.19 4.07
C GLY A 156 14.90 -7.92 5.28
N ILE A 157 15.24 -6.88 6.04
CA ILE A 157 14.47 -6.44 7.20
C ILE A 157 14.20 -4.94 7.15
N ILE A 158 13.21 -4.50 7.93
CA ILE A 158 13.10 -3.09 8.32
C ILE A 158 14.24 -2.76 9.28
N SER A 159 15.18 -1.96 8.80
CA SER A 159 16.37 -1.52 9.56
C SER A 159 16.11 -0.28 10.41
N ALA A 160 15.18 0.58 9.98
CA ALA A 160 14.77 1.76 10.71
C ALA A 160 13.43 2.32 10.19
N ILE A 161 12.74 3.06 11.03
CA ILE A 161 11.60 3.90 10.64
C ILE A 161 12.07 5.34 10.77
N ARG A 162 11.94 6.11 9.68
CA ARG A 162 12.39 7.51 9.58
C ARG A 162 11.18 8.43 9.42
N GLY A 163 11.38 9.70 9.77
CA GLY A 163 10.37 10.74 9.62
C GLY A 163 9.29 10.69 10.69
N ASP A 164 8.36 11.63 10.58
CA ASP A 164 7.14 11.72 11.38
C ASP A 164 5.94 11.14 10.60
N SER A 165 4.71 11.36 11.06
CA SER A 165 3.50 10.87 10.40
C SER A 165 3.28 11.41 8.97
N THR A 166 3.95 12.49 8.57
CA THR A 166 3.81 13.13 7.23
C THR A 166 5.04 12.89 6.34
N SER A 167 6.11 12.36 6.91
CA SER A 167 7.37 12.12 6.20
C SER A 167 7.88 10.70 6.44
N LYS A 168 7.00 9.80 6.89
CA LYS A 168 7.35 8.44 7.32
C LYS A 168 7.99 7.70 6.16
N ARG A 169 9.13 7.06 6.40
CA ARG A 169 9.82 6.18 5.45
C ARG A 169 10.31 4.93 6.16
N LEU A 170 10.15 3.79 5.51
CA LEU A 170 10.63 2.50 6.03
C LEU A 170 12.00 2.22 5.42
N GLN A 171 13.07 2.33 6.21
CA GLN A 171 14.43 2.01 5.76
C GLN A 171 14.64 0.50 5.83
N MET A 172 15.12 -0.12 4.77
CA MET A 172 15.27 -1.57 4.69
C MET A 172 16.67 -2.01 4.25
N THR A 173 17.00 -3.27 4.54
CA THR A 173 18.23 -3.90 4.04
C THR A 173 18.04 -4.65 2.74
N ALA A 174 16.79 -4.95 2.35
CA ALA A 174 16.49 -5.64 1.10
C ALA A 174 17.05 -4.83 -0.09
N PRO A 175 17.91 -5.43 -0.94
CA PRO A 175 18.49 -4.74 -2.08
C PRO A 175 17.43 -4.21 -3.04
N VAL A 176 17.53 -2.91 -3.38
CA VAL A 176 16.76 -2.26 -4.45
C VAL A 176 17.74 -1.80 -5.53
N SER A 177 17.55 -2.28 -6.76
CA SER A 177 18.36 -1.92 -7.92
C SER A 177 17.67 -0.87 -8.79
N SER A 178 18.42 -0.24 -9.69
CA SER A 178 17.87 0.69 -10.69
C SER A 178 16.74 0.04 -11.48
N GLY A 179 15.57 0.68 -11.53
CA GLY A 179 14.36 0.17 -12.18
C GLY A 179 13.41 -0.62 -11.26
N SER A 180 13.83 -0.96 -10.03
CA SER A 180 12.95 -1.54 -9.01
C SER A 180 12.12 -0.50 -8.25
N SER A 181 12.43 0.81 -8.39
CA SER A 181 11.61 1.90 -7.84
C SER A 181 10.16 1.77 -8.29
N GLY A 182 9.22 1.87 -7.36
CA GLY A 182 7.79 1.71 -7.59
C GLY A 182 7.30 0.27 -7.39
N GLY A 183 8.20 -0.68 -7.15
CA GLY A 183 7.86 -2.06 -6.81
C GLY A 183 7.28 -2.23 -5.40
N PRO A 184 6.58 -3.34 -5.12
CA PRO A 184 5.99 -3.59 -3.82
C PRO A 184 7.02 -4.08 -2.81
N VAL A 185 6.90 -3.57 -1.58
CA VAL A 185 7.59 -4.06 -0.38
C VAL A 185 6.58 -4.84 0.44
N ILE A 186 6.87 -6.10 0.74
CA ILE A 186 5.88 -7.09 1.18
C ILE A 186 6.33 -7.73 2.50
N ASN A 187 5.42 -7.89 3.46
CA ASN A 187 5.69 -8.57 4.74
C ASN A 187 5.65 -10.11 4.60
N GLY A 188 5.98 -10.82 5.68
CA GLY A 188 5.91 -12.30 5.74
C GLY A 188 4.50 -12.90 5.57
N SER A 189 3.45 -12.08 5.64
CA SER A 189 2.06 -12.48 5.39
C SER A 189 1.64 -12.32 3.92
N GLY A 190 2.52 -11.79 3.07
CA GLY A 190 2.23 -11.56 1.65
C GLY A 190 1.48 -10.26 1.37
N GLU A 191 1.46 -9.31 2.31
CA GLU A 191 0.79 -8.02 2.18
C GLU A 191 1.80 -6.91 1.91
N VAL A 192 1.42 -5.96 1.04
CA VAL A 192 2.25 -4.79 0.72
C VAL A 192 2.24 -3.80 1.87
N ILE A 193 3.42 -3.52 2.41
CA ILE A 193 3.65 -2.57 3.52
C ILE A 193 4.36 -1.30 3.05
N GLY A 194 4.79 -1.26 1.79
CA GLY A 194 5.23 -0.02 1.16
C GLY A 194 5.59 -0.15 -0.33
N VAL A 195 6.04 0.97 -0.91
CA VAL A 195 6.48 1.11 -2.30
C VAL A 195 7.96 1.46 -2.32
N SER A 196 8.79 0.62 -2.93
CA SER A 196 10.25 0.71 -2.84
C SER A 196 10.82 1.88 -3.65
N PHE A 197 11.85 2.52 -3.12
CA PHE A 197 12.75 3.41 -3.85
C PHE A 197 14.15 3.35 -3.25
N ALA A 198 15.18 3.57 -4.05
CA ALA A 198 16.56 3.62 -3.60
C ALA A 198 17.07 5.06 -3.58
N THR A 199 17.96 5.38 -2.65
CA THR A 199 18.71 6.64 -2.64
C THR A 199 20.20 6.36 -2.48
N PHE A 200 21.02 7.14 -3.19
CA PHE A 200 22.47 7.13 -3.04
C PHE A 200 22.89 8.36 -2.23
N ARG A 201 23.52 8.16 -1.07
CA ARG A 201 24.19 9.23 -0.32
C ARG A 201 25.61 8.80 0.01
N ASP A 202 26.61 9.59 -0.41
CA ASP A 202 28.02 9.45 -0.04
C ASP A 202 28.58 8.01 -0.17
N GLY A 203 28.20 7.29 -1.22
CA GLY A 203 28.66 5.93 -1.48
C GLY A 203 27.97 4.84 -0.64
N GLN A 204 26.99 5.19 0.20
CA GLN A 204 26.10 4.24 0.88
C GLN A 204 24.83 4.03 0.05
N ASN A 205 24.49 2.77 -0.21
CA ASN A 205 23.23 2.40 -0.85
C ASN A 205 22.16 2.24 0.23
N LEU A 206 21.22 3.20 0.31
CA LEU A 206 20.11 3.18 1.27
C LEU A 206 18.80 2.88 0.54
N ASN A 207 18.13 1.82 0.97
CA ASN A 207 16.87 1.38 0.40
C ASN A 207 15.72 1.78 1.32
N PHE A 208 14.65 2.31 0.74
CA PHE A 208 13.50 2.82 1.46
C PHE A 208 12.19 2.32 0.85
N ALA A 209 11.13 2.33 1.66
CA ALA A 209 9.76 2.24 1.21
C ALA A 209 8.96 3.46 1.63
N ILE A 210 8.06 3.89 0.75
CA ILE A 210 6.94 4.75 1.12
C ILE A 210 5.86 3.86 1.76
N PRO A 211 5.41 4.14 3.00
CA PRO A 211 4.42 3.33 3.70
C PRO A 211 3.12 3.07 2.92
N SER A 212 2.59 1.84 3.01
CA SER A 212 1.34 1.45 2.32
C SER A 212 0.11 2.26 2.76
N ASN A 213 0.10 2.83 3.97
CA ASN A 213 -1.03 3.67 4.41
C ASN A 213 -1.16 4.94 3.57
N TYR A 214 -0.07 5.57 3.13
CA TYR A 214 -0.15 6.69 2.19
C TYR A 214 -0.78 6.27 0.86
N LEU A 215 -0.39 5.09 0.36
CA LEU A 215 -0.97 4.50 -0.86
C LEU A 215 -2.46 4.17 -0.69
N LYS A 216 -2.85 3.59 0.45
CA LYS A 216 -4.27 3.36 0.80
C LYS A 216 -5.04 4.67 0.84
N GLY A 217 -4.46 5.74 1.39
CA GLY A 217 -5.06 7.07 1.41
C GLY A 217 -5.28 7.64 0.00
N LEU A 218 -4.30 7.45 -0.89
CA LEU A 218 -4.40 7.83 -2.30
C LEU A 218 -5.53 7.08 -3.01
N ILE A 219 -5.60 5.76 -2.83
CA ILE A 219 -6.68 4.90 -3.38
C ILE A 219 -8.05 5.32 -2.85
N ALA A 220 -8.17 5.56 -1.53
CA ALA A 220 -9.42 6.01 -0.94
C ALA A 220 -9.87 7.35 -1.54
N CYS A 221 -8.94 8.30 -1.77
CA CYS A 221 -9.26 9.54 -2.46
C CYS A 221 -9.82 9.31 -3.87
N THR A 222 -9.22 8.40 -4.65
CA THR A 222 -9.73 8.04 -5.98
C THR A 222 -11.16 7.46 -5.89
N GLN A 223 -11.41 6.55 -4.95
CA GLN A 223 -12.74 5.97 -4.73
C GLN A 223 -13.76 7.03 -4.30
N GLY A 224 -13.36 8.01 -3.49
CA GLY A 224 -14.18 9.16 -3.11
C GLY A 224 -14.59 10.00 -4.31
N ILE A 225 -13.67 10.28 -5.23
CA ILE A 225 -13.95 11.03 -6.48
C ILE A 225 -14.94 10.24 -7.35
N THR A 226 -14.75 8.92 -7.50
CA THR A 226 -15.68 8.06 -8.24
C THR A 226 -17.10 8.13 -7.65
N LYS A 227 -17.23 8.03 -6.32
CA LYS A 227 -18.52 8.13 -5.62
C LYS A 227 -19.16 9.51 -5.76
N PHE A 228 -18.36 10.58 -5.69
CA PHE A 228 -18.82 11.95 -5.95
C PHE A 228 -19.41 12.09 -7.36
N ASN A 229 -18.72 11.59 -8.38
CA ASN A 229 -19.18 11.61 -9.77
C ASN A 229 -20.47 10.79 -9.98
N GLN A 230 -20.73 9.81 -9.11
CA GLN A 230 -21.97 9.03 -9.09
C GLN A 230 -23.09 9.69 -8.25
N GLY A 231 -22.87 10.87 -7.67
CA GLY A 231 -23.80 11.56 -6.78
C GLY A 231 -23.91 10.95 -5.37
N GLN A 232 -23.05 10.00 -5.02
CA GLN A 232 -23.06 9.31 -3.74
C GLN A 232 -22.29 10.09 -2.66
N TYR A 233 -22.73 11.31 -2.36
CA TYR A 233 -21.97 12.25 -1.52
C TYR A 233 -21.66 11.74 -0.10
N ALA A 234 -22.60 11.05 0.56
CA ALA A 234 -22.35 10.49 1.89
C ALA A 234 -21.23 9.43 1.85
N ALA A 235 -21.24 8.56 0.85
CA ALA A 235 -20.21 7.54 0.67
C ALA A 235 -18.88 8.16 0.24
N ALA A 236 -18.90 9.23 -0.58
CA ALA A 236 -17.70 9.97 -0.95
C ALA A 236 -17.01 10.60 0.27
N ILE A 237 -17.77 11.20 1.20
CA ILE A 237 -17.22 11.75 2.45
C ILE A 237 -16.49 10.67 3.26
N VAL A 238 -17.07 9.48 3.39
CA VAL A 238 -16.42 8.36 4.12
C VAL A 238 -15.06 8.04 3.52
N GLU A 239 -14.95 7.98 2.19
CA GLU A 239 -13.67 7.71 1.54
C GLU A 239 -12.66 8.85 1.71
N PHE A 240 -13.10 10.11 1.64
CA PHE A 240 -12.21 11.23 1.90
C PHE A 240 -11.77 11.32 3.37
N ASP A 241 -12.61 10.91 4.31
CA ASP A 241 -12.24 10.78 5.72
C ASP A 241 -11.19 9.69 5.93
N ILE A 242 -11.30 8.56 5.22
CA ILE A 242 -10.25 7.53 5.19
C ILE A 242 -8.97 8.11 4.59
N ALA A 243 -9.05 8.80 3.45
CA ALA A 243 -7.91 9.38 2.76
C ALA A 243 -7.14 10.38 3.65
N THR A 244 -7.85 11.32 4.27
CA THR A 244 -7.24 12.35 5.14
C THR A 244 -6.69 11.76 6.45
N ARG A 245 -7.21 10.64 6.93
CA ARG A 245 -6.64 9.94 8.10
C ARG A 245 -5.35 9.19 7.76
N LEU A 246 -5.31 8.54 6.61
CA LEU A 246 -4.16 7.71 6.21
C LEU A 246 -3.04 8.52 5.55
N ASN A 247 -3.39 9.65 4.93
CA ASN A 247 -2.47 10.55 4.25
C ASN A 247 -2.87 12.01 4.56
N PRO A 248 -2.50 12.52 5.75
CA PRO A 248 -3.01 13.77 6.29
C PRO A 248 -2.50 15.03 5.59
N ASP A 249 -1.48 14.92 4.76
CA ASP A 249 -0.89 16.00 3.97
C ASP A 249 -1.22 15.91 2.47
N TYR A 250 -2.05 14.93 2.07
CA TYR A 250 -2.61 14.86 0.72
C TYR A 250 -3.72 15.89 0.51
N ALA A 251 -3.32 17.10 0.10
CA ALA A 251 -4.22 18.24 -0.07
C ALA A 251 -5.43 17.98 -1.00
N ALA A 252 -5.29 17.10 -1.99
CA ALA A 252 -6.41 16.78 -2.88
C ALA A 252 -7.59 16.10 -2.16
N ALA A 253 -7.33 15.28 -1.12
CA ALA A 253 -8.40 14.66 -0.33
C ALA A 253 -9.23 15.70 0.42
N TYR A 254 -8.60 16.71 1.02
CA TYR A 254 -9.30 17.83 1.66
C TYR A 254 -10.07 18.67 0.64
N MET A 255 -9.46 18.96 -0.52
CA MET A 255 -10.10 19.72 -1.58
C MET A 255 -11.40 19.05 -2.03
N TRP A 256 -11.37 17.75 -2.31
CA TRP A 256 -12.56 17.01 -2.72
C TRP A 256 -13.58 16.86 -1.60
N ARG A 257 -13.16 16.59 -0.35
CA ARG A 257 -14.07 16.57 0.79
C ARG A 257 -14.79 17.90 0.99
N GLY A 258 -14.07 19.01 0.84
CA GLY A 258 -14.62 20.36 0.90
C GLY A 258 -15.64 20.62 -0.20
N ILE A 259 -15.37 20.18 -1.43
CA ILE A 259 -16.33 20.24 -2.55
C ILE A 259 -17.60 19.46 -2.21
N VAL A 260 -17.49 18.22 -1.72
CA VAL A 260 -18.67 17.42 -1.37
C VAL A 260 -19.48 18.06 -0.25
N LYS A 261 -18.82 18.57 0.79
CA LYS A 261 -19.47 19.30 1.89
C LYS A 261 -20.16 20.57 1.40
N TYR A 262 -19.58 21.27 0.43
CA TYR A 262 -20.20 22.44 -0.21
C TYR A 262 -21.49 22.06 -0.94
N GLU A 263 -21.48 20.99 -1.74
CA GLU A 263 -22.68 20.48 -2.43
C GLU A 263 -23.79 20.07 -1.45
N LEU A 264 -23.43 19.56 -0.28
CA LEU A 264 -24.37 19.24 0.81
C LEU A 264 -24.83 20.45 1.63
N GLY A 265 -24.42 21.67 1.27
CA GLY A 265 -24.77 22.91 1.99
C GLY A 265 -24.01 23.13 3.31
N GLN A 266 -23.02 22.28 3.62
CA GLN A 266 -22.20 22.35 4.84
C GLN A 266 -21.06 23.36 4.69
N ARG A 267 -21.40 24.63 4.42
CA ARG A 267 -20.46 25.68 4.01
C ARG A 267 -19.29 25.89 4.99
N ALA A 268 -19.57 25.92 6.30
CA ALA A 268 -18.53 26.12 7.31
C ALA A 268 -17.50 24.96 7.32
N ALA A 269 -17.97 23.72 7.20
CA ALA A 269 -17.10 22.55 7.15
C ALA A 269 -16.31 22.47 5.84
N ALA A 270 -16.89 22.92 4.72
CA ALA A 270 -16.18 23.05 3.46
C ALA A 270 -15.05 24.09 3.52
N ILE A 271 -15.30 25.26 4.13
CA ILE A 271 -14.28 26.30 4.34
C ILE A 271 -13.10 25.75 5.14
N ALA A 272 -13.36 25.01 6.22
CA ALA A 272 -12.29 24.41 7.04
C ALA A 272 -11.40 23.44 6.24
N ASP A 273 -11.99 22.65 5.33
CA ASP A 273 -11.22 21.79 4.43
C ASP A 273 -10.39 22.62 3.43
N PHE A 274 -10.96 23.69 2.86
CA PHE A 274 -10.22 24.58 1.95
C PHE A 274 -9.08 25.34 2.64
N ASP A 275 -9.28 25.77 3.88
CA ASP A 275 -8.23 26.37 4.70
C ASP A 275 -7.08 25.39 4.92
N THR A 276 -7.40 24.12 5.19
CA THR A 276 -6.40 23.05 5.32
C THR A 276 -5.60 22.87 4.02
N VAL A 277 -6.25 22.91 2.85
CA VAL A 277 -5.56 22.86 1.55
C VAL A 277 -4.57 24.01 1.40
N ILE A 278 -4.96 25.23 1.80
CA ILE A 278 -4.09 26.40 1.74
C ILE A 278 -2.88 26.21 2.66
N GLN A 279 -3.09 25.76 3.89
CA GLN A 279 -2.01 25.54 4.85
C GLN A 279 -1.01 24.48 4.36
N LEU A 280 -1.49 23.34 3.85
CA LEU A 280 -0.63 22.29 3.31
C LEU A 280 0.21 22.78 2.12
N ARG A 281 -0.39 23.57 1.22
CA ARG A 281 0.34 24.15 0.08
C ARG A 281 1.40 25.16 0.51
N ILE A 282 1.11 25.97 1.54
CA ILE A 282 2.08 26.90 2.12
C ILE A 282 3.23 26.13 2.76
N GLN A 283 2.93 25.12 3.59
CA GLN A 283 3.92 24.28 4.25
C GLN A 283 4.85 23.62 3.23
N ARG A 284 4.30 23.03 2.16
CA ARG A 284 5.10 22.43 1.08
C ARG A 284 6.04 23.44 0.41
N ARG A 285 5.58 24.66 0.15
CA ARG A 285 6.43 25.73 -0.42
C ARG A 285 7.55 26.14 0.53
N LEU A 286 7.27 26.21 1.83
CA LEU A 286 8.28 26.51 2.85
C LEU A 286 9.33 25.40 2.93
N GLN A 287 8.90 24.13 2.92
CA GLN A 287 9.80 22.99 2.92
C GLN A 287 10.72 23.00 1.69
N ASN A 288 10.17 23.16 0.49
CA ASN A 288 10.95 23.24 -0.75
C ASN A 288 11.98 24.39 -0.70
N ARG A 289 11.63 25.52 -0.08
CA ARG A 289 12.56 26.64 0.09
C ARG A 289 13.70 26.28 1.03
N GLU A 290 13.43 25.60 2.14
CA GLU A 290 14.47 25.20 3.09
C GLU A 290 15.38 24.11 2.51
N THR A 291 14.86 23.15 1.72
CA THR A 291 15.70 22.18 1.00
C THR A 291 16.61 22.87 -0.01
N THR A 292 16.10 23.80 -0.82
CA THR A 292 16.93 24.54 -1.78
C THR A 292 18.02 25.37 -1.11
N LYS A 293 17.75 25.96 0.07
CA LYS A 293 18.80 26.66 0.84
C LYS A 293 19.87 25.72 1.36
N ALA A 294 19.47 24.53 1.84
CA ALA A 294 20.41 23.53 2.34
C ALA A 294 21.37 23.10 1.23
N ASP A 295 20.86 22.95 0.00
CA ASP A 295 21.68 22.60 -1.17
C ASP A 295 22.69 23.71 -1.52
N ILE A 296 22.31 24.99 -1.42
CA ILE A 296 23.22 26.13 -1.66
C ILE A 296 24.30 26.26 -0.57
N GLY A 297 24.03 25.81 0.65
CA GLY A 297 24.96 25.93 1.79
C GLY A 297 26.03 24.83 1.87
N GLN A 298 26.10 23.93 0.88
CA GLN A 298 27.06 22.82 0.82
C GLN A 298 28.16 22.98 -0.24
N ASP A 299 28.18 24.10 -0.96
CA ASP A 299 29.29 24.51 -1.86
C ASP A 299 30.32 25.40 -1.13
#